data_AF-A0A154IS78-F1
#
_entry.id   AF-A0A154IS78-F1
#
_cell.length_a   1.000
_cell.length_b   1.000
_cell.length_c   1.000
_cell.angle_alpha   90.00
_cell.angle_beta   90.00
_cell.angle_gamma   90.00
#
_symmetry.space_group_name_H-M   'P 1'
#
loop_
_entity.id
_entity.type
_entity.pdbx_description
1 polymer ?
#
loop_
_entity_poly.entity_id
_entity_poly.type
_entity_poly.pdbx_seq_one_letter_code
_entity_poly.pdbx_strand_id
1 'polypeptide(L)'
;MQREQYYDDKTYWDVWQAVHWLDDEGRALENDEVADRFNTKYLVRNPKGGAEIPHDYTVAERGLQNFSIHDAVTLGFTTSEYQTAIRYRLLEGREITSEEELAELAGAQRTQALNYR
;
A
#
# COMPACT_ATOMS: atom_id res chain seq x y z
N MET A 1 -23.69 20.30 23.09
CA MET A 1 -22.66 19.74 22.19
C MET A 1 -22.84 18.24 22.14
N GLN A 2 -23.45 17.73 21.08
CA GLN A 2 -23.44 16.29 20.81
C GLN A 2 -22.01 15.94 20.39
N ARG A 3 -21.39 14.99 21.09
CA ARG A 3 -20.22 14.29 20.53
C ARG A 3 -20.75 13.54 19.32
N GLU A 4 -20.30 13.93 18.13
CA GLU A 4 -20.39 13.05 16.96
C GLU A 4 -19.74 11.74 17.37
N GLN A 5 -20.58 10.73 17.63
CA GLN A 5 -20.12 9.36 17.73
C GLN A 5 -19.68 9.01 16.33
N TYR A 6 -18.36 9.04 16.10
CA TYR A 6 -17.77 8.35 14.97
C TYR A 6 -18.27 6.91 15.07
N TYR A 7 -19.18 6.56 14.17
CA TYR A 7 -19.50 5.19 13.89
C TYR A 7 -18.16 4.56 13.50
N ASP A 8 -17.60 3.83 14.46
CA ASP A 8 -16.96 2.56 14.21
C ASP A 8 -15.42 2.47 14.13
N ASP A 9 -14.75 2.91 15.19
CA ASP A 9 -13.36 2.50 15.50
C ASP A 9 -13.20 1.00 15.84
N LYS A 10 -14.23 0.15 15.69
CA LYS A 10 -14.11 -1.30 15.95
C LYS A 10 -14.27 -2.17 14.70
N THR A 11 -14.97 -1.71 13.67
CA THR A 11 -15.17 -2.43 12.40
C THR A 11 -14.26 -1.91 11.31
N TYR A 12 -13.81 -0.65 11.35
CA TYR A 12 -12.76 -0.19 10.43
C TYR A 12 -11.43 -0.94 10.65
N TRP A 13 -11.22 -1.48 11.85
CA TRP A 13 -10.03 -2.23 12.23
C TRP A 13 -10.18 -3.76 12.20
N ASP A 14 -11.31 -4.30 11.74
CA ASP A 14 -11.34 -5.65 11.14
C ASP A 14 -10.74 -5.55 9.72
N VAL A 15 -9.52 -5.01 9.65
CA VAL A 15 -8.88 -4.54 8.44
C VAL A 15 -8.68 -5.73 7.52
N TRP A 16 -9.29 -5.66 6.35
CA TRP A 16 -8.98 -6.47 5.21
C TRP A 16 -7.45 -6.57 5.02
N GLN A 17 -6.91 -7.79 5.03
CA GLN A 17 -5.48 -8.05 4.85
C GLN A 17 -5.18 -8.25 3.38
N ALA A 18 -4.09 -7.66 2.88
CA ALA A 18 -3.68 -7.90 1.50
C ALA A 18 -3.13 -9.32 1.35
N VAL A 19 -3.46 -9.96 0.23
CA VAL A 19 -3.08 -11.36 -0.01
C VAL A 19 -2.14 -11.49 -1.21
N HIS A 20 -2.62 -11.19 -2.42
CA HIS A 20 -1.85 -11.28 -3.67
C HIS A 20 -2.34 -10.23 -4.67
N TRP A 21 -1.51 -9.95 -5.67
CA TRP A 21 -1.89 -9.17 -6.83
C TRP A 21 -2.82 -9.95 -7.77
N LEU A 22 -3.54 -9.24 -8.62
CA LEU A 22 -4.45 -9.80 -9.62
C LEU A 22 -4.07 -9.34 -11.02
N ASP A 23 -4.18 -10.24 -11.99
CA ASP A 23 -4.20 -9.87 -13.41
C ASP A 23 -5.57 -9.36 -13.86
N ASP A 24 -5.67 -8.95 -15.13
CA ASP A 24 -6.89 -8.41 -15.73
C ASP A 24 -8.03 -9.45 -15.79
N GLU A 25 -7.72 -10.74 -15.72
CA GLU A 25 -8.70 -11.83 -15.64
C GLU A 25 -9.07 -12.21 -14.19
N GLY A 26 -8.50 -11.52 -13.18
CA GLY A 26 -8.75 -11.76 -11.77
C GLY A 26 -8.03 -13.00 -11.21
N ARG A 27 -6.98 -13.48 -11.87
CA ARG A 27 -6.12 -14.56 -11.37
C ARG A 27 -5.00 -13.97 -10.52
N ALA A 28 -4.59 -14.71 -9.50
CA ALA A 28 -3.49 -14.29 -8.63
C ALA A 28 -2.16 -14.24 -9.39
N LEU A 29 -1.39 -13.19 -9.14
CA LEU A 29 -0.03 -12.99 -9.67
C LEU A 29 1.00 -13.14 -8.55
N GLU A 30 2.15 -13.69 -8.89
CA GLU A 30 3.33 -13.63 -8.02
C GLU A 30 3.93 -12.22 -8.03
N ASN A 31 4.60 -11.82 -6.95
CA ASN A 31 5.10 -10.45 -6.79
C ASN A 31 6.11 -10.04 -7.89
N ASP A 32 6.91 -10.97 -8.42
CA ASP A 32 7.90 -10.73 -9.47
C ASP A 32 7.28 -10.63 -10.87
N GLU A 33 6.00 -10.99 -11.03
CA GLU A 33 5.25 -10.89 -12.29
C GLU A 33 4.55 -9.53 -12.45
N VAL A 34 4.51 -8.72 -11.38
CA VAL A 34 3.76 -7.46 -11.34
C VAL A 34 4.65 -6.30 -11.82
N ALA A 35 4.34 -5.80 -13.01
CA ALA A 35 5.09 -4.71 -13.61
C ALA A 35 4.81 -3.33 -12.98
N ASP A 36 3.61 -3.10 -12.47
CA ASP A 36 3.19 -1.82 -11.86
C ASP A 36 2.32 -2.04 -10.61
N ARG A 37 2.96 -2.15 -9.45
CA ARG A 37 2.26 -2.38 -8.17
C ARG A 37 1.31 -1.24 -7.81
N PHE A 38 1.50 -0.05 -8.37
CA PHE A 38 0.65 1.09 -8.03
C PHE A 38 -0.71 1.02 -8.70
N ASN A 39 -0.78 0.48 -9.91
CA ASN A 39 -2.02 0.42 -10.69
C ASN A 39 -2.61 -0.99 -10.83
N THR A 40 -1.90 -2.03 -10.38
CA THR A 40 -2.43 -3.40 -10.33
C THR A 40 -3.44 -3.59 -9.18
N LYS A 41 -4.52 -4.32 -9.44
CA LYS A 41 -5.52 -4.69 -8.42
C LYS A 41 -4.96 -5.80 -7.53
N TYR A 42 -5.46 -5.90 -6.30
CA TYR A 42 -5.03 -6.93 -5.35
C TYR A 42 -6.23 -7.52 -4.62
N LEU A 43 -6.06 -8.75 -4.13
CA LEU A 43 -6.99 -9.41 -3.25
C LEU A 43 -6.81 -8.95 -1.82
N VAL A 44 -7.93 -8.86 -1.13
CA VAL A 44 -7.97 -8.74 0.30
C VAL A 44 -8.78 -9.85 0.94
N ARG A 45 -8.42 -10.20 2.18
CA ARG A 45 -9.13 -11.21 2.99
C ARG A 45 -9.51 -10.64 4.34
N ASN A 46 -10.71 -10.95 4.81
CA ASN A 46 -11.08 -10.68 6.19
C ASN A 46 -10.37 -11.71 7.11
N PRO A 47 -9.58 -11.26 8.11
CA PRO A 47 -8.81 -12.14 8.99
C PRO A 47 -9.67 -13.12 9.81
N LYS A 48 -10.97 -12.87 9.98
CA LYS A 48 -11.91 -13.75 10.72
C LYS A 48 -12.39 -14.96 9.92
N GLY A 49 -11.78 -15.25 8.78
CA GLY A 49 -12.10 -16.43 7.94
C GLY A 49 -13.00 -16.10 6.76
N GLY A 50 -12.98 -14.85 6.28
CA GLY A 50 -13.77 -14.43 5.12
C GLY A 50 -13.19 -14.88 3.78
N ALA A 51 -14.03 -14.80 2.75
CA ALA A 51 -13.63 -14.98 1.36
C ALA A 51 -12.60 -13.91 0.94
N GLU A 52 -11.73 -14.26 0.00
CA GLU A 52 -10.90 -13.30 -0.71
C GLU A 52 -11.74 -12.58 -1.75
N ILE A 53 -11.63 -11.25 -1.76
CA ILE A 53 -12.30 -10.42 -2.74
C ILE A 53 -11.31 -9.42 -3.34
N PRO A 54 -11.47 -9.04 -4.61
CA PRO A 54 -10.71 -7.92 -5.17
C PRO A 54 -10.98 -6.66 -4.37
N HIS A 55 -9.91 -5.92 -4.05
CA HIS A 55 -10.05 -4.62 -3.42
C HIS A 55 -10.51 -3.58 -4.44
N ASP A 56 -11.44 -2.71 -4.03
CA ASP A 56 -12.06 -1.72 -4.93
C ASP A 56 -11.05 -0.70 -5.49
N TYR A 57 -10.00 -0.42 -4.73
CA TYR A 57 -9.00 0.61 -5.07
C TYR A 57 -7.59 0.03 -5.27
N THR A 58 -6.83 0.64 -6.18
CA THR A 58 -5.40 0.37 -6.35
C THR A 58 -4.57 1.08 -5.27
N VAL A 59 -3.26 0.80 -5.25
CA VAL A 59 -2.33 1.51 -4.35
C VAL A 59 -2.18 2.98 -4.74
N ALA A 60 -2.20 3.32 -6.03
CA ALA A 60 -2.15 4.71 -6.49
C ALA A 60 -3.33 5.55 -5.99
N GLU A 61 -4.52 4.95 -5.87
CA GLU A 61 -5.75 5.65 -5.48
C GLU A 61 -5.86 5.90 -3.96
N ARG A 62 -5.27 5.05 -3.12
CA ARG A 62 -5.40 5.11 -1.66
C ARG A 62 -4.09 5.27 -0.90
N GLY A 63 -2.97 5.08 -1.58
CA GLY A 63 -1.62 5.17 -1.04
C GLY A 63 -1.22 4.00 -0.15
N LEU A 64 0.09 3.87 0.05
CA LEU A 64 0.67 2.82 0.90
C LEU A 64 0.28 2.95 2.37
N GLN A 65 -0.10 4.14 2.84
CA GLN A 65 -0.58 4.38 4.21
C GLN A 65 -1.88 3.65 4.56
N ASN A 66 -2.62 3.18 3.56
CA ASN A 66 -3.83 2.42 3.78
C ASN A 66 -3.54 0.95 4.15
N PHE A 67 -2.29 0.52 4.00
CA PHE A 67 -1.83 -0.82 4.38
C PHE A 67 -1.14 -0.82 5.74
N SER A 68 -1.26 -1.94 6.45
CA SER A 68 -0.25 -2.26 7.45
C SER A 68 1.10 -2.50 6.75
N ILE A 69 2.20 -2.34 7.48
CA ILE A 69 3.52 -2.66 6.93
C ILE A 69 3.62 -4.14 6.49
N HIS A 70 2.90 -5.03 7.18
CA HIS A 70 2.86 -6.45 6.82
C HIS A 70 2.21 -6.64 5.45
N ASP A 71 1.05 -6.02 5.22
CA ASP A 71 0.34 -6.11 3.94
C ASP A 71 1.17 -5.53 2.78
N ALA A 72 1.86 -4.41 3.01
CA ALA A 72 2.76 -3.84 2.01
C ALA A 72 3.90 -4.81 1.66
N VAL A 73 4.48 -5.49 2.65
CA VAL A 73 5.52 -6.50 2.43
C VAL A 73 4.98 -7.74 1.74
N THR A 74 3.76 -8.19 2.08
CA THR A 74 3.06 -9.28 1.38
C THR A 74 2.95 -8.98 -0.11
N LEU A 75 2.60 -7.74 -0.46
CA LEU A 75 2.49 -7.24 -1.82
C LEU A 75 3.85 -6.89 -2.48
N GLY A 76 4.97 -7.25 -1.85
CA GLY A 76 6.29 -7.12 -2.45
C GLY A 76 6.93 -5.73 -2.33
N PHE A 77 6.37 -4.83 -1.51
CA PHE A 77 7.08 -3.60 -1.13
C PHE A 77 8.09 -3.89 -0.02
N THR A 78 9.26 -3.30 -0.14
CA THR A 78 10.24 -3.28 0.96
C THR A 78 9.77 -2.35 2.07
N THR A 79 10.26 -2.59 3.30
CA THR A 79 10.04 -1.67 4.41
C THR A 79 10.55 -0.25 4.11
N SER A 80 11.62 -0.12 3.34
CA SER A 80 12.16 1.19 2.94
C SER A 80 11.23 1.92 1.96
N GLU A 81 10.66 1.22 0.98
CA GLU A 81 9.65 1.79 0.07
C GLU A 81 8.40 2.24 0.83
N TYR A 82 7.90 1.40 1.74
CA TYR A 82 6.76 1.74 2.60
C TYR A 82 7.05 3.03 3.39
N GLN A 83 8.17 3.09 4.10
CA GLN A 83 8.55 4.29 4.86
C GLN A 83 8.71 5.53 3.98
N THR A 84 9.26 5.38 2.77
CA THR A 84 9.38 6.47 1.80
C THR A 84 8.02 7.01 1.41
N ALA A 85 7.06 6.13 1.10
CA ALA A 85 5.70 6.53 0.76
C ALA A 85 4.98 7.25 1.92
N ILE A 86 5.13 6.74 3.16
CA ILE A 86 4.56 7.42 4.35
C ILE A 86 5.17 8.82 4.52
N ARG A 87 6.50 8.95 4.44
CA ARG A 87 7.17 10.26 4.56
C ARG A 87 6.74 11.21 3.44
N TYR A 88 6.66 10.71 2.22
CA TYR A 88 6.23 11.48 1.06
C TYR A 88 4.83 12.05 1.25
N ARG A 89 3.86 11.20 1.62
CA ARG A 89 2.48 11.62 1.90
C ARG A 89 2.40 12.68 3.00
N LEU A 90 3.20 12.55 4.06
CA LEU A 90 3.24 13.52 5.16
C LEU A 90 3.79 14.89 4.75
N LEU A 91 4.77 14.91 3.83
CA LEU A 91 5.42 16.15 3.40
C LEU A 91 4.66 16.85 2.26
N GLU A 92 4.20 16.09 1.27
CA GLU A 92 3.61 16.62 0.04
C GLU A 92 2.08 16.63 0.07
N GLY A 93 1.45 15.95 1.04
CA GLY A 93 -0.01 15.88 1.15
C GLY A 93 -0.69 15.10 0.02
N ARG A 94 0.08 14.33 -0.76
CA ARG A 94 -0.39 13.44 -1.84
C ARG A 94 0.32 12.08 -1.83
N GLU A 95 -0.30 11.09 -2.46
CA GLU A 95 0.20 9.73 -2.62
C GLU A 95 1.30 9.66 -3.70
N ILE A 96 2.16 8.64 -3.60
CA ILE A 96 2.96 8.15 -4.72
C ILE A 96 2.03 7.34 -5.61
N THR A 97 2.11 7.51 -6.93
CA THR A 97 1.17 6.89 -7.88
C THR A 97 1.84 6.00 -8.92
N SER A 98 3.16 5.86 -8.90
CA SER A 98 3.90 5.03 -9.87
C SER A 98 5.19 4.45 -9.31
N GLU A 99 5.65 3.36 -9.94
CA GLU A 99 6.95 2.74 -9.67
C GLU A 99 8.13 3.68 -9.92
N GLU A 100 8.07 4.48 -10.99
CA GLU A 100 9.11 5.44 -11.34
C GLU A 100 9.28 6.50 -10.25
N GLU A 101 8.18 7.09 -9.79
CA GLU A 101 8.18 8.06 -8.70
C GLU A 101 8.73 7.46 -7.40
N LEU A 102 8.33 6.22 -7.06
CA LEU A 102 8.87 5.52 -5.90
C LEU A 102 10.39 5.30 -6.02
N ALA A 103 10.87 4.90 -7.19
CA ALA A 103 12.29 4.66 -7.46
C ALA A 103 13.11 5.95 -7.37
N GLU A 104 12.62 7.07 -7.90
CA GLU A 104 13.25 8.38 -7.78
C GLU A 104 13.41 8.80 -6.31
N LEU A 105 12.34 8.69 -5.52
CA LEU A 105 12.33 9.08 -4.11
C LEU A 105 13.22 8.15 -3.26
N ALA A 106 13.17 6.85 -3.49
CA ALA A 106 14.00 5.87 -2.79
C ALA A 106 15.49 5.96 -3.19
N GLY A 107 15.78 6.33 -4.45
CA GLY A 107 17.12 6.58 -4.97
C GLY A 107 17.72 7.88 -4.41
N ALA A 108 16.95 8.96 -4.37
CA ALA A 108 17.38 10.25 -3.83
C ALA A 108 17.80 10.15 -2.34
N GLN A 109 17.11 9.32 -1.55
CA GLN A 109 17.48 9.06 -0.16
C GLN A 109 18.84 8.33 -0.02
N ARG A 110 19.18 7.41 -0.94
CA ARG A 110 20.49 6.74 -0.93
C ARG A 110 21.63 7.71 -1.20
N THR A 111 21.44 8.66 -2.11
CA THR A 111 22.45 9.66 -2.45
C THR A 111 22.66 10.65 -1.30
N GLN A 112 21.60 11.08 -0.61
CA GLN A 112 21.74 11.92 0.59
C GLN A 112 22.49 11.18 1.72
N ALA A 113 22.20 9.90 1.98
CA ALA A 113 22.86 9.14 3.03
C ALA A 113 24.39 8.95 2.82
N LEU A 114 24.85 8.96 1.57
CA LEU A 114 26.28 8.86 1.23
C LEU A 114 27.04 10.19 1.37
N ASN A 115 26.35 11.33 1.25
CA ASN A 115 26.95 12.67 1.30
C ASN A 115 27.16 13.20 2.73
N TYR A 116 26.73 12.46 3.77
CA TYR A 116 26.94 12.80 5.18
C TYR A 116 27.98 11.90 5.90
N ARG A 117 28.88 11.26 5.14
CA ARG A 117 30.04 10.54 5.66
C ARG A 117 31.34 11.24 5.30
#